data_AF-A0A4Y9ZFB0-F1
#
_entry.id   AF-A0A4Y9ZFB0-F1
#
_cell.length_a   1.000
_cell.length_b   1.000
_cell.length_c   1.000
_cell.angle_alpha   90.00
_cell.angle_beta   90.00
_cell.angle_gamma   90.00
#
_symmetry.space_group_name_H-M   'P 1'
#
loop_
_entity.id
_entity.type
_entity.pdbx_description
1 polymer ?
#
loop_
_entity_poly.entity_id
_entity_poly.type
_entity_poly.pdbx_seq_one_letter_code
_entity_poly.pdbx_strand_id
1 'polypeptide(L)'
;MASSSLSSVVSGLVRAQMGGAVTGTITDDDLDRHVAELILKEAKQKAERYSKEGIRAFLPQQDSNAPKTNKRFLSSIIRSTDDHNKAILREQALSAMEIRIQKEEEERKERRHGQRRRPAQRG
;
A
#
# COMPACT_ATOMS: atom_id res chain seq x y z
N MET A 1 43.71 -0.72 -21.53
CA MET A 1 42.38 -1.27 -21.16
C MET A 1 41.70 -0.25 -20.28
N ALA A 2 40.52 0.26 -20.64
CA ALA A 2 39.84 1.28 -19.86
C ALA A 2 39.31 0.67 -18.55
N SER A 3 39.87 1.06 -17.41
CA SER A 3 39.31 0.70 -16.10
C SER A 3 37.96 1.40 -15.95
N SER A 4 36.89 0.61 -15.80
CA SER A 4 35.55 1.17 -15.62
C SER A 4 35.46 1.82 -14.23
N SER A 5 34.67 2.89 -14.09
CA SER A 5 34.45 3.55 -12.80
C SER A 5 33.88 2.60 -11.73
N LEU A 6 33.25 1.50 -12.13
CA LEU A 6 32.80 0.43 -11.24
C LEU A 6 33.96 -0.40 -10.70
N SER A 7 34.93 -0.76 -11.55
CA SER A 7 36.11 -1.53 -11.14
C SER A 7 36.92 -0.76 -10.09
N SER A 8 37.14 0.55 -10.26
CA SER A 8 37.87 1.35 -9.25
C SER A 8 37.15 1.45 -7.90
N VAL A 9 35.81 1.56 -7.91
CA VAL A 9 35.00 1.57 -6.68
C VAL A 9 35.05 0.21 -5.97
N VAL A 10 34.91 -0.88 -6.73
CA VAL A 10 34.98 -2.24 -6.18
C VAL A 10 36.36 -2.49 -5.58
N SER A 11 37.43 -2.21 -6.31
CA SER A 11 38.79 -2.42 -5.81
C SER A 11 39.10 -1.55 -4.61
N GLY A 12 38.58 -0.31 -4.57
CA GLY A 12 38.67 0.58 -3.41
C GLY A 12 37.93 0.04 -2.19
N LEU A 13 36.73 -0.50 -2.37
CA LEU A 13 35.92 -1.08 -1.30
C LEU A 13 36.56 -2.35 -0.71
N VAL A 14 37.04 -3.26 -1.56
CA VAL A 14 37.68 -4.49 -1.08
C VAL A 14 38.99 -4.18 -0.35
N ARG A 15 39.79 -3.23 -0.84
CA ARG A 15 40.99 -2.75 -0.12
C ARG A 15 40.64 -2.11 1.22
N ALA A 16 39.56 -1.34 1.30
CA ALA A 16 39.10 -0.75 2.56
C ALA A 16 38.66 -1.83 3.56
N GLN A 17 37.96 -2.87 3.10
CA GLN A 17 37.53 -4.01 3.91
C GLN A 17 38.71 -4.84 4.45
N MET A 18 39.77 -5.02 3.65
CA MET A 18 40.99 -5.73 4.07
C MET A 18 41.91 -4.89 4.98
N GLY A 19 41.56 -3.62 5.23
CA GLY A 19 42.32 -2.71 6.07
C GLY A 19 43.45 -1.99 5.32
N GLY A 20 43.63 -0.70 5.60
CA GLY A 20 44.58 0.19 4.91
C GLY A 20 46.07 -0.21 4.97
N ALA A 21 46.43 -1.19 5.81
CA ALA A 21 47.80 -1.69 5.95
C ALA A 21 48.24 -2.65 4.84
N VAL A 22 47.32 -3.18 4.02
CA VAL A 22 47.61 -4.17 2.95
C VAL A 22 47.74 -3.51 1.56
N THR A 23 47.68 -2.18 1.52
CA THR A 23 47.51 -1.37 0.29
C THR A 23 48.70 -1.38 -0.67
N GLY A 24 49.88 -1.84 -0.24
CA GLY A 24 51.11 -1.84 -1.05
C GLY A 24 51.51 -3.18 -1.67
N THR A 25 50.89 -4.30 -1.29
CA THR A 25 51.36 -5.65 -1.67
C THR A 25 50.41 -6.43 -2.58
N ILE A 26 49.15 -6.02 -2.69
CA ILE A 26 48.12 -6.72 -3.47
C ILE A 26 47.88 -5.98 -4.79
N THR A 27 48.04 -6.71 -5.89
CA THR A 27 47.74 -6.19 -7.24
C THR A 27 46.23 -6.15 -7.49
N ASP A 28 45.79 -5.29 -8.41
CA ASP A 28 44.38 -5.26 -8.85
C ASP A 28 43.94 -6.62 -9.43
N ASP A 29 44.84 -7.32 -10.12
CA ASP A 29 44.55 -8.66 -10.69
C ASP A 29 44.28 -9.71 -9.61
N ASP A 30 45.01 -9.67 -8.49
CA ASP A 30 44.77 -10.59 -7.38
C ASP A 30 43.46 -10.30 -6.67
N LEU A 31 43.07 -9.02 -6.61
CA LEU A 31 41.80 -8.59 -6.09
C LEU A 31 40.63 -9.06 -6.97
N ASP A 32 40.77 -8.92 -8.28
CA ASP A 32 39.77 -9.36 -9.25
C ASP A 32 39.59 -10.88 -9.21
N ARG A 33 40.67 -11.65 -9.08
CA ARG A 33 40.60 -13.10 -8.87
C ARG A 33 39.85 -13.45 -7.60
N HIS A 34 40.16 -12.77 -6.49
CA HIS A 34 39.49 -13.01 -5.22
C HIS A 34 37.99 -12.69 -5.28
N VAL A 35 37.62 -11.56 -5.91
CA VAL A 35 36.23 -11.18 -6.11
C VAL A 35 35.51 -12.19 -7.00
N ALA A 36 36.14 -12.68 -8.07
CA ALA A 36 35.58 -13.72 -8.93
C ALA A 36 35.28 -15.01 -8.16
N GLU A 37 36.19 -15.44 -7.27
CA GLU A 37 35.97 -16.60 -6.42
C GLU A 37 34.79 -16.41 -5.44
N LEU A 38 34.67 -15.24 -4.83
CA LEU A 38 33.56 -14.92 -3.94
C LEU A 38 32.22 -14.96 -4.68
N ILE A 39 32.15 -14.37 -5.87
CA ILE A 39 30.95 -14.38 -6.72
C ILE A 39 30.58 -15.81 -7.10
N LEU A 40 31.55 -16.63 -7.52
CA LEU A 40 31.30 -18.03 -7.88
C LEU A 40 30.77 -18.83 -6.67
N LYS A 41 31.33 -18.61 -5.49
CA LYS A 41 30.88 -19.26 -4.25
C LYS A 41 29.46 -18.85 -3.89
N GLU A 42 29.15 -17.56 -3.93
CA GLU A 42 27.81 -17.05 -3.62
C GLU A 42 26.77 -17.51 -4.66
N ALA A 43 27.13 -17.50 -5.95
CA ALA A 43 26.28 -17.97 -7.03
C ALA A 43 25.93 -19.46 -6.87
N LYS A 44 26.91 -20.31 -6.52
CA LYS A 44 26.66 -21.73 -6.21
C LYS A 44 25.69 -21.90 -5.04
N GLN A 45 25.91 -21.17 -3.95
CA GLN A 45 25.01 -21.23 -2.78
C GLN A 45 23.59 -20.77 -3.12
N LYS A 46 23.45 -19.69 -3.89
CA LYS A 46 22.14 -19.20 -4.35
C LYS A 46 21.45 -20.19 -5.29
N ALA A 47 22.20 -20.83 -6.20
CA ALA A 47 21.67 -21.86 -7.08
C ALA A 47 21.18 -23.09 -6.30
N GLU A 48 21.94 -23.54 -5.29
CA GLU A 48 21.51 -24.63 -4.40
C GLU A 48 20.25 -24.27 -3.60
N ARG A 49 20.16 -23.05 -3.06
CA ARG A 49 18.96 -22.57 -2.37
C ARG A 49 17.76 -22.49 -3.31
N TYR A 50 17.95 -21.97 -4.52
CA TYR A 50 16.90 -21.94 -5.54
C TYR A 50 16.43 -23.34 -5.94
N SER A 51 17.35 -24.30 -6.07
CA SER A 51 17.00 -25.70 -6.34
C SER A 51 16.08 -26.30 -5.25
N LYS A 52 16.27 -25.89 -3.99
CA LYS A 52 15.46 -26.35 -2.85
C LYS A 52 14.13 -25.60 -2.66
N GLU A 53 14.14 -24.27 -2.79
CA GLU A 53 13.02 -23.40 -2.39
C GLU A 53 12.33 -22.69 -3.58
N GLY A 54 12.88 -22.84 -4.79
CA GLY A 54 12.43 -22.13 -5.98
C GLY A 54 12.59 -20.61 -5.83
N ILE A 55 11.63 -19.85 -6.39
CA ILE A 55 11.64 -18.38 -6.35
C ILE A 55 11.63 -17.83 -4.91
N ARG A 56 11.13 -18.60 -3.94
CA ARG A 56 11.10 -18.20 -2.52
C ARG A 56 12.50 -17.99 -1.94
N ALA A 57 13.53 -18.63 -2.50
CA ALA A 57 14.94 -18.43 -2.12
C ALA A 57 15.42 -16.97 -2.29
N PHE A 58 14.75 -16.20 -3.16
CA PHE A 58 15.07 -14.79 -3.43
C PHE A 58 14.13 -13.81 -2.77
N LEU A 59 13.05 -14.29 -2.15
CA LEU A 59 12.14 -13.44 -1.41
C LEU A 59 12.68 -13.23 0.01
N PRO A 60 12.46 -12.05 0.62
CA PRO A 60 12.76 -11.87 2.03
C PRO A 60 12.04 -12.97 2.82
N GLN A 61 12.80 -13.74 3.60
CA GLN A 61 12.20 -14.73 4.50
C GLN A 61 11.26 -13.96 5.43
N GLN A 62 9.95 -14.21 5.29
CA GLN A 62 9.02 -13.78 6.32
C GLN A 62 9.35 -14.61 7.54
N ASP A 63 9.85 -13.97 8.59
CA ASP A 63 10.04 -14.61 9.88
C ASP A 63 8.74 -15.31 10.24
N SER A 64 8.76 -16.65 10.24
CA SER A 64 7.58 -17.47 10.54
C SER A 64 7.06 -17.24 11.95
N ASN A 65 7.85 -16.55 12.78
CA ASN A 65 7.56 -16.15 14.15
C ASN A 65 7.09 -14.68 14.28
N ALA A 66 6.95 -13.95 13.18
CA ALA A 66 6.36 -12.62 13.22
C ALA A 66 4.87 -12.74 13.60
N PRO A 67 4.39 -11.96 14.59
CA PRO A 67 2.99 -11.98 14.98
C PRO A 67 2.11 -11.69 13.77
N LYS A 68 1.12 -12.57 13.51
CA LYS A 68 0.20 -12.43 12.37
C LYS A 68 -0.44 -11.05 12.40
N THR A 69 -0.35 -10.32 11.29
CA THR A 69 -0.95 -8.98 11.16
C THR A 69 -2.45 -9.05 11.46
N ASN A 70 -2.97 -8.12 12.27
CA ASN A 70 -4.36 -8.10 12.76
C ASN A 70 -5.39 -7.66 11.69
N LYS A 71 -5.20 -8.09 10.44
CA LYS A 71 -5.96 -7.63 9.27
C LYS A 71 -7.43 -8.00 9.35
N ARG A 72 -7.76 -9.19 9.84
CA ARG A 72 -9.16 -9.66 9.90
C ARG A 72 -10.00 -8.83 10.85
N PHE A 73 -9.45 -8.52 12.02
CA PHE A 73 -10.10 -7.69 13.03
C PHE A 73 -10.31 -6.26 12.51
N LEU A 74 -9.24 -5.60 12.02
CA LEU A 74 -9.33 -4.23 11.50
C LEU A 74 -10.29 -4.14 10.31
N SER A 75 -10.25 -5.10 9.38
CA SER A 75 -11.20 -5.17 8.26
C SER A 75 -12.64 -5.37 8.71
N SER A 76 -12.86 -6.09 9.82
CA SER A 76 -14.19 -6.28 10.40
C SER A 76 -14.73 -4.98 11.00
N ILE A 77 -13.90 -4.23 11.72
CA ILE A 77 -14.29 -2.93 12.29
C ILE A 77 -14.66 -1.96 11.18
N ILE A 78 -13.80 -1.80 10.18
CA ILE A 78 -14.03 -0.87 9.06
C ILE A 78 -15.37 -1.18 8.38
N ARG A 79 -15.60 -2.45 8.03
CA ARG A 79 -16.88 -2.85 7.39
C ARG A 79 -18.09 -2.60 8.28
N SER A 80 -18.02 -2.97 9.55
CA SER A 80 -19.12 -2.77 10.50
C SER A 80 -19.48 -1.28 10.62
N THR A 81 -18.47 -0.42 10.74
CA THR A 81 -18.65 1.03 10.82
C THR A 81 -19.21 1.61 9.52
N ASP A 82 -18.69 1.19 8.37
CA ASP A 82 -19.17 1.65 7.06
C ASP A 82 -20.63 1.24 6.82
N ASP A 83 -21.00 0.01 7.15
CA ASP A 83 -22.36 -0.50 6.96
C ASP A 83 -23.36 0.22 7.88
N HIS A 84 -22.98 0.46 9.13
CA HIS A 84 -23.78 1.26 10.06
C HIS A 84 -23.94 2.70 9.59
N ASN A 85 -22.86 3.35 9.14
CA ASN A 85 -22.92 4.72 8.62
C ASN A 85 -23.83 4.81 7.38
N LYS A 86 -23.75 3.82 6.47
CA LYS A 86 -24.65 3.73 5.31
C LYS A 86 -26.11 3.52 5.72
N ALA A 87 -26.38 2.79 6.81
CA ALA A 87 -27.73 2.63 7.33
C ALA A 87 -28.28 3.97 7.86
N ILE A 88 -27.50 4.66 8.69
CA ILE A 88 -27.87 5.99 9.23
C ILE A 88 -28.14 6.99 8.10
N LEU A 89 -27.24 7.09 7.12
CA LEU A 89 -27.40 8.04 6.01
C LEU A 89 -28.66 7.75 5.18
N ARG A 90 -29.00 6.48 4.97
CA ARG A 90 -30.23 6.09 4.27
C ARG A 90 -31.46 6.48 5.08
N GLU A 91 -31.47 6.19 6.37
CA GLU A 91 -32.59 6.53 7.26
C GLU A 91 -32.80 8.05 7.31
N GLN A 92 -31.73 8.83 7.46
CA GLN A 92 -31.79 10.28 7.42
C GLN A 92 -32.32 10.82 6.08
N ALA A 93 -31.91 10.22 4.95
CA ALA A 93 -32.39 10.61 3.63
C ALA A 93 -33.90 10.31 3.46
N LEU A 94 -34.37 9.15 3.94
CA LEU A 94 -35.78 8.79 3.91
C LEU A 94 -36.61 9.75 4.77
N SER A 95 -36.21 9.98 6.03
CA SER A 95 -36.90 10.90 6.94
C SER A 95 -36.94 12.33 6.38
N ALA A 96 -35.85 12.80 5.77
CA ALA A 96 -35.82 14.11 5.12
C ALA A 96 -36.76 14.19 3.91
N MET A 97 -36.89 13.10 3.14
CA MET A 97 -37.82 13.03 2.01
C MET A 97 -39.27 13.03 2.48
N GLU A 98 -39.61 12.26 3.51
CA GLU A 98 -40.95 12.22 4.10
C GLU A 98 -41.39 13.59 4.62
N ILE A 99 -40.51 14.29 5.35
CA ILE A 99 -40.80 15.65 5.83
C ILE A 99 -41.05 16.62 4.66
N ARG A 100 -40.31 16.50 3.56
CA ARG A 100 -40.52 17.34 2.37
C ARG A 100 -41.88 17.08 1.74
N ILE A 101 -42.26 15.81 1.57
CA ILE A 101 -43.55 15.43 1.00
C ILE A 101 -44.70 15.93 1.87
N GLN A 102 -44.60 15.75 3.20
CA GLN A 102 -45.62 16.24 4.15
C GLN A 102 -45.82 17.76 4.05
N LYS A 103 -44.71 18.52 4.02
CA LYS A 103 -44.78 19.99 3.86
C LYS A 103 -45.41 20.41 2.53
N GLU A 104 -45.08 19.72 1.43
CA GLU A 104 -45.65 20.01 0.12
C GLU A 104 -47.16 19.71 0.08
N GLU A 105 -47.60 18.61 0.70
CA GLU A 105 -49.01 18.29 0.83
C GLU A 105 -49.79 19.31 1.67
N GLU A 106 -49.22 19.75 2.79
CA GLU A 106 -49.78 20.81 3.63
C GLU A 106 -49.94 22.12 2.84
N GLU A 107 -48.88 22.58 2.18
CA GLU A 107 -48.92 23.78 1.35
C GLU A 107 -49.93 23.67 0.20
N ARG A 108 -50.06 22.48 -0.40
CA ARG A 108 -51.05 22.22 -1.46
C ARG A 108 -52.48 22.22 -0.92
N LYS A 109 -52.73 21.72 0.29
CA LYS A 109 -54.03 21.78 0.97
C LYS A 109 -54.38 23.24 1.32
N GLU A 110 -53.43 24.00 1.85
CA GLU A 110 -53.63 25.43 2.14
C GLU A 110 -53.97 26.25 0.89
N ARG A 111 -53.24 26.05 -0.21
CA ARG A 111 -53.53 26.71 -1.50
C ARG A 111 -54.94 26.41 -2.01
N ARG A 112 -55.40 25.17 -1.87
CA ARG A 112 -56.78 24.77 -2.24
C ARG A 112 -57.84 25.41 -1.34
N HIS A 113 -57.59 25.49 -0.03
CA HIS A 113 -58.50 26.15 0.91
C HIS A 113 -58.56 27.67 0.69
N GLY A 114 -57.44 28.31 0.36
CA GLY A 114 -57.38 29.73 0.02
C GLY A 114 -58.12 30.10 -1.26
N GLN A 115 -58.06 29.28 -2.32
CA GLN A 115 -58.78 29.53 -3.57
C GLN A 115 -60.31 29.45 -3.42
N ARG A 116 -60.83 28.58 -2.56
CA ARG A 116 -62.29 28.47 -2.31
C ARG A 116 -62.87 29.65 -1.52
N ARG A 117 -62.02 30.46 -0.86
CA ARG A 117 -62.42 31.63 -0.07
C ARG A 117 -62.36 32.96 -0.81
N ARG A 118 -61.99 32.99 -2.10
CA ARG A 118 -62.08 34.20 -2.93
C ARG A 118 -63.47 34.27 -3.59
N PRO A 119 -64.43 35.06 -3.07
CA PRO A 119 -65.69 35.27 -3.77
C PRO A 119 -65.41 36.06 -5.05
N ALA A 120 -65.95 35.59 -6.17
CA ALA A 120 -66.01 36.36 -7.40
C ALA A 120 -66.83 37.63 -7.12
N GLN A 121 -66.16 38.77 -6.98
CA GLN A 121 -66.82 40.07 -7.15
C GLN A 121 -67.21 40.14 -8.63
N ARG A 122 -68.50 39.89 -8.88
CA ARG A 122 -69.18 40.10 -10.16
C ARG A 122 -69.20 41.60 -10.46
N GLY A 123 -68.79 41.97 -11.67
CA GLY A 123 -69.20 43.20 -12.35
C GLY A 123 -70.48 42.97 -13.12
#